data_AF-A0A800JPZ7-F1
#
_entry.id   AF-A0A800JPZ7-F1
#
_cell.length_a   1.000
_cell.length_b   1.000
_cell.length_c   1.000
_cell.angle_alpha   90.00
_cell.angle_beta   90.00
_cell.angle_gamma   90.00
#
_symmetry.space_group_name_H-M   'P 1'
#
loop_
_entity.id
_entity.type
_entity.pdbx_description
1 polymer ?
#
loop_
_entity_poly.entity_id
_entity_poly.type
_entity_poly.pdbx_seq_one_letter_code
_entity_poly.pdbx_strand_id
1 'polypeptide(L)'
;FGLNAALCGIAGACIAITFTLHPYTGLPYTVRSFMIVIIAGLGNLPAVAISGMGLGIFEEWADYLLGTEFRIAAVFSLLVLILVYRRFKLARKREYLK
;
A
#
# COMPACT_ATOMS: atom_id res chain seq x y z
N PHE A 1 -20.03 -3.79 -9.34
CA PHE A 1 -19.68 -2.36 -9.23
C PHE A 1 -20.32 -1.67 -8.03
N GLY A 2 -21.62 -1.86 -7.77
CA GLY A 2 -22.30 -1.21 -6.63
C GLY A 2 -21.64 -1.45 -5.26
N LEU A 3 -21.24 -2.69 -4.94
CA LEU A 3 -20.61 -3.01 -3.66
C LEU A 3 -19.25 -2.33 -3.46
N ASN A 4 -18.38 -2.35 -4.48
CA ASN A 4 -17.07 -1.69 -4.41
C ASN A 4 -17.22 -0.15 -4.34
N ALA A 5 -18.19 0.41 -5.06
CA ALA A 5 -18.50 1.84 -5.00
C ALA A 5 -19.01 2.26 -3.62
N ALA A 6 -19.90 1.46 -3.01
CA ALA A 6 -20.38 1.69 -1.65
C ALA A 6 -19.24 1.64 -0.62
N LEU A 7 -18.40 0.59 -0.68
CA LEU A 7 -17.24 0.44 0.21
C LEU A 7 -16.23 1.59 0.06
N CYS A 8 -15.93 1.99 -1.17
CA CYS A 8 -15.04 3.11 -1.45
C CYS A 8 -15.62 4.44 -0.94
N GLY A 9 -16.93 4.66 -1.11
CA GLY A 9 -17.61 5.86 -0.63
C GLY A 9 -17.59 5.96 0.90
N ILE A 10 -17.88 4.85 1.60
CA ILE A 10 -17.83 4.80 3.07
C ILE A 10 -16.40 5.05 3.58
N ALA A 11 -15.40 4.42 2.96
CA ALA A 11 -14.00 4.62 3.34
C ALA A 11 -13.54 6.07 3.11
N GLY A 12 -13.88 6.66 1.96
CA GLY A 12 -13.53 8.05 1.64
C GLY A 12 -14.20 9.06 2.57
N ALA A 13 -15.47 8.84 2.91
CA ALA A 13 -16.20 9.68 3.86
C ALA A 13 -15.57 9.64 5.26
N CYS A 14 -15.18 8.46 5.76
CA CYS A 14 -14.46 8.34 7.03
C CYS A 14 -13.13 9.13 7.01
N ILE A 15 -12.33 8.99 5.94
CA ILE A 15 -11.05 9.68 5.82
C ILE A 15 -11.23 11.21 5.80
N ALA A 16 -12.23 11.71 5.08
CA ALA A 16 -12.51 13.14 4.96
C ALA A 16 -12.94 13.80 6.29
N ILE A 17 -13.53 13.03 7.21
CA ILE A 17 -13.94 13.53 8.53
C ILE A 17 -12.75 13.53 9.51
N THR A 18 -11.83 12.57 9.40
CA THR A 18 -10.71 12.41 10.34
C THR A 18 -9.49 13.28 10.00
N PHE A 19 -9.25 13.58 8.72
CA PHE A 19 -8.03 14.26 8.28
C PHE A 19 -8.32 15.61 7.63
N THR A 20 -7.51 16.62 7.95
CA THR A 20 -7.54 17.92 7.27
C THR A 20 -7.09 17.72 5.82
N LEU A 21 -8.00 17.93 4.87
CA LEU A 21 -7.72 17.72 3.45
C LEU A 21 -6.71 18.74 2.94
N HIS A 22 -5.48 18.28 2.70
CA HIS A 22 -4.47 19.00 1.94
C HIS A 22 -4.43 18.48 0.49
N PRO A 23 -4.20 19.34 -0.52
CA PRO A 23 -4.21 18.91 -1.93
C PRO A 23 -3.21 17.79 -2.26
N TYR A 24 -2.17 17.62 -1.44
CA TYR A 24 -1.13 16.61 -1.62
C TYR A 24 -1.40 15.28 -0.91
N THR A 25 -2.48 15.14 -0.14
CA THR A 25 -2.76 13.89 0.60
C THR A 25 -3.13 12.72 -0.31
N GLY A 26 -3.62 12.96 -1.53
CA GLY A 26 -4.00 11.89 -2.47
C GLY A 26 -2.83 11.04 -2.98
N LEU A 27 -1.64 11.63 -3.11
CA LEU A 27 -0.42 10.94 -3.56
C LEU A 27 -0.03 9.76 -2.65
N PRO A 28 0.20 9.96 -1.34
CA PRO A 28 0.59 8.88 -0.45
C PRO A 28 -0.47 7.77 -0.34
N TYR A 29 -1.77 8.10 -0.39
CA TYR A 29 -2.83 7.07 -0.40
C TYR A 29 -2.79 6.20 -1.67
N THR A 30 -2.50 6.81 -2.82
CA THR A 30 -2.41 6.09 -4.10
C THR A 30 -1.20 5.14 -4.10
N VAL A 31 -0.05 5.60 -3.61
CA VAL A 31 1.17 4.79 -3.45
C VAL A 31 0.90 3.60 -2.52
N ARG A 32 0.24 3.83 -1.38
CA ARG A 32 -0.18 2.76 -0.46
C ARG A 32 -1.11 1.74 -1.14
N SER A 33 -2.10 2.21 -1.91
CA SER A 33 -3.01 1.33 -2.65
C SER A 33 -2.26 0.42 -3.64
N PHE A 34 -1.33 0.96 -4.42
CA PHE A 34 -0.48 0.17 -5.32
C PHE A 34 0.34 -0.87 -4.56
N MET A 35 0.95 -0.48 -3.43
CA MET A 35 1.76 -1.37 -2.62
C MET A 35 0.95 -2.55 -2.09
N ILE A 36 -0.25 -2.31 -1.55
CA ILE A 36 -1.17 -3.35 -1.06
C ILE A 36 -1.50 -4.33 -2.18
N VAL A 37 -1.87 -3.84 -3.37
CA VAL A 37 -2.19 -4.68 -4.54
C VAL A 37 -0.99 -5.48 -5.03
N ILE A 38 0.22 -4.91 -4.96
CA ILE A 38 1.46 -5.60 -5.34
C ILE A 38 1.77 -6.75 -4.39
N ILE A 39 1.55 -6.56 -3.09
CA ILE A 39 1.79 -7.59 -2.06
C ILE A 39 0.72 -8.68 -2.13
N ALA A 40 -0.56 -8.32 -2.24
CA ALA A 40 -1.68 -9.26 -2.27
C ALA A 40 -1.81 -10.04 -3.58
N GLY A 41 -1.48 -9.41 -4.71
CA GLY A 41 -1.80 -9.91 -6.04
C GLY A 41 -3.19 -9.47 -6.53
N LEU A 42 -3.37 -9.48 -7.86
CA LEU A 42 -4.61 -9.04 -8.49
C LEU A 42 -5.72 -10.08 -8.28
N GLY A 43 -6.90 -9.64 -7.82
CA GLY A 43 -8.11 -10.46 -7.73
C GLY A 43 -8.30 -11.22 -6.41
N ASN A 44 -7.37 -11.14 -5.46
CA ASN A 44 -7.48 -11.84 -4.17
C ASN A 44 -7.90 -10.88 -3.03
N LEU A 45 -9.21 -10.72 -2.81
CA LEU A 45 -9.79 -9.85 -1.79
C LEU A 45 -9.28 -10.12 -0.35
N PRO A 46 -9.24 -11.37 0.18
CA PRO A 46 -8.76 -11.60 1.53
C PRO A 46 -7.25 -11.30 1.69
N ALA A 47 -6.44 -11.55 0.65
CA ALA A 47 -5.03 -11.16 0.68
C ALA A 47 -4.84 -9.62 0.69
N VAL A 48 -5.71 -8.87 0.01
CA VAL A 48 -5.71 -7.39 0.04
C VAL A 48 -6.01 -6.87 1.44
N ALA A 49 -6.99 -7.46 2.13
CA ALA A 49 -7.33 -7.06 3.51
C ALA A 49 -6.17 -7.32 4.49
N ILE A 50 -5.56 -8.51 4.41
CA ILE A 50 -4.43 -8.88 5.30
C ILE A 50 -3.21 -8.02 5.02
N SER A 51 -2.88 -7.77 3.75
CA SER A 51 -1.75 -6.91 3.38
C SER A 51 -1.97 -5.45 3.75
N GLY A 52 -3.20 -4.93 3.66
CA GLY A 52 -3.55 -3.59 4.13
C GLY A 52 -3.38 -3.43 5.64
N MET A 53 -3.86 -4.39 6.44
CA MET A 53 -3.64 -4.40 7.89
C MET A 53 -2.16 -4.50 8.24
N GLY A 54 -1.42 -5.41 7.59
CA GLY A 54 0.02 -5.57 7.82
C GLY A 54 0.82 -4.33 7.46
N LEU A 55 0.47 -3.66 6.36
CA LEU A 55 1.09 -2.39 5.98
C LEU A 55 0.80 -1.26 6.97
N GLY A 56 -0.42 -1.18 7.49
CA GLY A 56 -0.75 -0.19 8.52
C GLY A 56 0.11 -0.35 9.78
N ILE A 57 0.29 -1.58 10.25
CA ILE A 57 1.19 -1.87 11.38
C ILE A 57 2.62 -1.49 11.02
N PHE A 58 3.09 -1.87 9.84
CA PHE A 58 4.45 -1.54 9.42
C PHE A 58 4.71 -0.03 9.31
N GLU A 59 3.72 0.74 8.85
CA GLU A 59 3.81 2.21 8.80
C GLU A 59 3.88 2.84 10.19
N GLU A 60 3.10 2.36 11.16
CA GLU A 60 3.15 2.86 12.54
C GLU A 60 4.55 2.65 13.17
N TRP A 61 5.15 1.47 12.91
CA TRP A 61 6.49 1.15 13.38
C TRP A 61 7.57 1.96 12.66
N ALA A 62 7.38 2.22 11.36
CA ALA A 62 8.28 3.07 10.59
C ALA A 62 8.21 4.54 11.02
N ASP A 63 7.02 5.05 11.37
CA ASP A 63 6.82 6.40 11.92
C ASP A 63 7.57 6.56 13.25
N TYR A 64 7.48 5.55 14.12
CA TYR A 64 8.15 5.54 15.42
C TYR A 64 9.70 5.56 15.31
N LEU A 65 10.28 4.90 14.31
CA LEU A 65 11.73 4.75 14.15
C LEU A 65 12.39 5.90 13.38
N LEU A 66 11.72 6.47 12.36
CA LEU A 66 12.31 7.42 11.41
C LEU A 66 11.79 8.86 11.56
N GLY A 67 10.72 9.07 12.34
CA GLY A 67 10.07 10.36 12.50
C GLY A 67 9.04 10.66 11.40
N THR A 68 7.97 11.34 11.80
CA THR A 68 6.75 11.58 10.98
C THR A 68 7.01 12.28 9.65
N GLU A 69 8.05 13.13 9.59
CA GLU A 69 8.49 13.84 8.38
C GLU A 69 9.04 12.87 7.30
N PHE A 70 9.69 11.78 7.73
CA PHE A 70 10.24 10.76 6.83
C PHE A 70 9.26 9.63 6.53
N ARG A 71 8.04 9.63 7.07
CA ARG A 71 7.04 8.58 6.82
C ARG A 71 6.77 8.38 5.33
N ILE A 72 6.64 9.48 4.57
CA ILE A 72 6.37 9.41 3.13
C ILE A 72 7.58 8.83 2.38
N ALA A 73 8.80 9.25 2.74
CA ALA A 73 10.04 8.73 2.15
C ALA A 73 10.25 7.24 2.47
N ALA A 74 9.91 6.81 3.68
CA ALA A 74 9.99 5.43 4.12
C ALA A 74 8.98 4.52 3.39
N VAL A 75 7.74 4.97 3.22
CA VAL A 75 6.72 4.22 2.46
C VAL A 75 7.14 4.08 0.99
N PHE A 76 7.69 5.15 0.41
CA PHE A 76 8.13 5.13 -0.98
C PHE A 76 9.36 4.23 -1.18
N SER A 77 10.34 4.29 -0.27
CA SER A 77 11.52 3.42 -0.31
C SER A 77 11.16 1.94 -0.10
N LEU A 78 10.21 1.65 0.80
CA LEU A 78 9.67 0.31 1.02
C LEU A 78 9.01 -0.23 -0.26
N LEU A 79 8.19 0.59 -0.93
CA LEU A 79 7.56 0.21 -2.19
C LEU A 79 8.62 -0.12 -3.25
N VAL A 80 9.64 0.71 -3.40
CA VAL A 80 10.76 0.47 -4.35
C VAL A 80 11.47 -0.84 -4.02
N LEU A 81 11.81 -1.09 -2.76
CA LEU A 81 12.44 -2.34 -2.31
C LEU A 81 11.56 -3.56 -2.63
N ILE A 82 10.27 -3.50 -2.34
CA ILE A 82 9.32 -4.58 -2.63
C ILE A 82 9.19 -4.82 -4.13
N LEU A 83 9.14 -3.75 -4.93
CA LEU A 83 9.10 -3.86 -6.40
C LEU A 83 10.36 -4.52 -6.95
N VAL A 84 11.55 -4.13 -6.46
CA VAL A 84 12.83 -4.75 -6.86
C VAL A 84 12.86 -6.22 -6.45
N TYR A 85 12.46 -6.54 -5.22
CA TYR A 85 12.38 -7.92 -4.74
C TYR A 85 11.43 -8.76 -5.59
N ARG A 86 10.23 -8.23 -5.91
CA ARG A 86 9.25 -8.93 -6.75
C ARG A 86 9.77 -9.11 -8.18
N ARG A 87 10.41 -8.09 -8.77
CA ARG A 87 11.10 -8.20 -10.07
C ARG A 87 12.14 -9.31 -10.06
N PHE A 88 12.96 -9.39 -9.01
CA PHE A 88 13.99 -10.41 -8.86
C PHE A 88 13.38 -11.82 -8.69
N LYS A 89 12.34 -11.96 -7.87
CA LYS A 89 11.60 -13.22 -7.68
C LYS A 89 10.98 -13.72 -8.99
N LEU A 90 10.40 -12.82 -9.80
CA LEU A 90 9.86 -13.15 -11.11
C LEU A 90 10.96 -13.46 -12.15
N ALA A 91 12.11 -12.78 -12.09
CA ALA A 91 13.26 -13.06 -12.94
C ALA A 91 13.86 -14.45 -12.63
N ARG A 92 14.04 -14.80 -11.36
CA ARG A 92 14.55 -16.11 -10.91
C ARG A 92 13.66 -17.28 -11.34
N LYS A 93 12.34 -17.06 -11.42
CA LYS A 93 11.40 -18.09 -11.93
C LYS A 93 11.57 -18.41 -13.42
N ARG A 94 12.22 -17.54 -14.20
CA ARG A 94 12.50 -17.81 -15.62
C ARG A 94 13.77 -18.64 -15.82
N GLU A 95 14.70 -18.63 -14.87
CA GLU A 95 15.91 -19.48 -14.94
C GLU A 95 15.60 -20.96 -14.67
N TYR A 96 14.56 -21.28 -13.90
CA TYR A 96 14.17 -22.67 -13.62
C TYR A 96 13.45 -23.40 -14.77
N LEU A 97 13.23 -22.73 -15.91
CA LEU A 97 12.55 -23.27 -17.10
C LEU A 97 13.49 -23.40 -18.31
N LYS A 98 14.80 -23.29 -18.11
CA LYS A 98 15.84 -23.68 -19.07
C LYS A 98 16.65 -24.83 -18.50
#